data_AF-I5BQ55-F1
#
_entry.id   AF-I5BQ55-F1
#
_cell.length_a   1.000
_cell.length_b   1.000
_cell.length_c   1.000
_cell.angle_alpha   90.00
_cell.angle_beta   90.00
_cell.angle_gamma   90.00
#
_symmetry.space_group_name_H-M   'P 1'
#
loop_
_entity.id
_entity.type
_entity.pdbx_description
1 polymer ?
#
loop_
_entity_poly.entity_id
_entity_poly.type
_entity_poly.pdbx_seq_one_letter_code
_entity_poly.pdbx_strand_id
1 'polypeptide(L)'
;MNALPKYLASTTIEDPQWNNTSLLRGDLVEAVRALKETPGGDILIFGSGSVAHTLMPHGLIDEFRLMVYPTVLGRGKRLFPEGTATMLELAECRTFNDGIVLLRYTMRNS
;
A
#
# COMPACT_ATOMS: atom_id res chain seq x y z
N MET A 1 6.35 -11.25 -10.89
CA MET A 1 6.17 -9.79 -10.77
C MET A 1 6.19 -9.06 -12.11
N ASN A 2 7.01 -9.47 -13.10
CA ASN A 2 7.16 -8.72 -14.35
C ASN A 2 6.00 -8.83 -15.36
N ALA A 3 5.09 -9.80 -15.19
CA ALA A 3 3.94 -9.99 -16.07
C ALA A 3 2.63 -9.35 -15.54
N LEU A 4 2.62 -8.85 -14.30
CA LEU A 4 1.43 -8.22 -13.71
C LEU A 4 1.30 -6.76 -14.18
N PRO A 5 0.08 -6.25 -14.42
CA PRO A 5 -0.15 -4.83 -14.66
C PRO A 5 0.40 -3.99 -13.51
N LYS A 6 1.10 -2.91 -13.84
CA LYS A 6 1.65 -1.96 -12.88
C LYS A 6 1.01 -0.60 -13.09
N TYR A 7 0.69 0.06 -12.00
CA TYR A 7 0.16 1.41 -12.00
C TYR A 7 1.16 2.31 -11.29
N LEU A 8 1.63 3.33 -12.00
CA LEU A 8 2.58 4.30 -11.46
C LEU A 8 1.83 5.56 -11.04
N ALA A 9 1.88 5.90 -9.76
CA ALA A 9 1.53 7.24 -9.29
C ALA A 9 2.82 8.09 -9.28
N SER A 10 2.87 9.12 -10.13
CA SER A 10 4.02 10.02 -10.21
C SER A 10 3.59 11.45 -10.48
N THR A 11 4.29 12.41 -9.88
CA THR A 11 4.10 13.84 -10.13
C THR A 11 5.08 14.42 -11.15
N THR A 12 6.13 13.67 -11.52
CA THR A 12 7.23 14.16 -12.39
C THR A 12 7.50 13.28 -13.60
N ILE A 13 7.01 12.03 -13.60
CA ILE A 13 7.19 11.10 -14.73
C ILE A 13 5.93 11.14 -15.57
N GLU A 14 6.06 11.56 -16.82
CA GLU A 14 4.92 11.67 -17.75
C GLU A 14 4.79 10.46 -18.69
N ASP A 15 5.90 9.75 -18.93
CA ASP A 15 5.99 8.62 -19.85
C ASP A 15 6.89 7.50 -19.27
N PRO A 16 6.31 6.56 -18.50
CA PRO A 16 7.07 5.45 -17.92
C PRO A 16 7.44 4.42 -18.98
N GLN A 17 8.73 4.31 -19.28
CA GLN A 17 9.28 3.34 -20.24
C GLN A 17 9.36 1.89 -19.70
N TRP A 18 8.68 1.59 -18.59
CA TRP A 18 8.74 0.29 -17.94
C TRP A 18 7.66 -0.66 -18.45
N ASN A 19 8.06 -1.90 -18.73
CA ASN A 19 7.13 -2.90 -19.25
C ASN A 19 5.92 -3.10 -18.33
N ASN A 20 4.74 -3.13 -18.97
CA ASN A 20 3.43 -3.32 -18.38
C ASN A 20 3.07 -2.27 -17.31
N THR A 21 3.45 -1.01 -17.54
CA THR A 21 3.20 0.10 -16.60
C THR A 21 2.29 1.16 -17.20
N SER A 22 1.20 1.46 -16.52
CA SER A 22 0.29 2.56 -16.83
C SER A 22 0.48 3.69 -15.83
N LEU A 23 0.61 4.93 -16.29
CA LEU A 23 0.66 6.09 -15.41
C LEU A 23 -0.76 6.42 -14.92
N LEU A 24 -0.95 6.53 -13.60
CA LEU A 24 -2.17 7.10 -13.01
C LEU A 24 -2.09 8.62 -13.15
N ARG A 25 -2.98 9.19 -13.96
CA ARG A 25 -3.03 10.63 -14.23
C ARG A 25 -4.06 11.32 -13.33
N GLY A 26 -3.78 12.58 -12.98
CA GLY A 26 -4.68 13.41 -12.20
C GLY A 26 -4.64 13.11 -10.71
N ASP A 27 -5.79 13.24 -10.04
CA ASP A 27 -5.91 12.98 -8.61
C ASP A 27 -5.77 11.47 -8.31
N LEU A 28 -4.91 11.15 -7.35
CA LEU A 28 -4.58 9.77 -7.00
C LEU A 28 -5.77 9.02 -6.39
N VAL A 29 -6.60 9.70 -5.58
CA VAL A 29 -7.75 9.09 -4.92
C VAL A 29 -8.78 8.70 -5.97
N GLU A 30 -9.09 9.59 -6.90
CA GLU A 30 -10.03 9.32 -8.00
C GLU A 30 -9.51 8.23 -8.94
N ALA A 31 -8.22 8.27 -9.30
CA ALA A 31 -7.62 7.26 -10.15
C ALA A 31 -7.68 5.85 -9.52
N VAL A 32 -7.46 5.75 -8.20
CA VAL A 32 -7.55 4.46 -7.49
C VAL A 32 -9.00 4.01 -7.32
N ARG A 33 -9.96 4.93 -7.11
CA ARG A 33 -11.40 4.60 -7.11
C ARG A 33 -11.82 3.97 -8.43
N ALA A 34 -11.50 4.63 -9.54
CA ALA A 34 -11.80 4.11 -10.86
C ALA A 34 -11.12 2.76 -11.09
N LEU A 35 -9.88 2.57 -10.63
CA LEU A 35 -9.18 1.30 -10.74
C LEU A 35 -9.89 0.17 -9.95
N LYS A 36 -10.37 0.44 -8.73
CA LYS A 36 -11.14 -0.53 -7.93
C LYS A 36 -12.47 -0.94 -8.58
N GLU A 37 -13.03 -0.12 -9.47
CA GLU A 37 -14.25 -0.44 -10.23
C GLU A 37 -13.98 -1.31 -11.47
N THR A 38 -12.72 -1.40 -11.92
CA THR A 38 -12.37 -2.26 -13.05
C THR A 38 -12.33 -3.74 -12.65
N PRO A 39 -12.76 -4.66 -13.53
CA PRO A 39 -12.60 -6.09 -13.29
C PRO A 39 -11.13 -6.46 -13.07
N GLY A 40 -10.84 -7.17 -11.99
CA GLY A 40 -9.47 -7.53 -11.60
C GLY A 40 -9.42 -8.30 -10.29
N GLY A 41 -8.19 -8.50 -9.79
CA GLY A 41 -7.93 -9.04 -8.46
C GLY A 41 -7.42 -7.96 -7.52
N ASP A 42 -6.71 -8.37 -6.46
CA ASP A 42 -6.17 -7.47 -5.46
C ASP A 42 -5.19 -6.44 -6.06
N ILE A 43 -5.31 -5.19 -5.59
CA ILE A 43 -4.39 -4.11 -5.95
C ILE A 43 -3.34 -3.99 -4.85
N LEU A 44 -2.10 -4.37 -5.16
CA LEU A 44 -0.99 -4.25 -4.23
C LEU A 44 -0.30 -2.88 -4.34
N ILE A 45 -0.25 -2.15 -3.23
CA ILE A 45 0.61 -0.97 -3.11
C ILE A 45 2.03 -1.45 -2.80
N PHE A 46 2.86 -1.54 -3.84
CA PHE A 46 4.29 -1.87 -3.67
C PHE A 46 5.08 -0.73 -3.00
N GLY A 47 4.57 0.50 -3.12
CA GLY A 47 5.13 1.71 -2.56
C GLY A 47 4.57 2.94 -3.27
N SER A 48 4.89 4.16 -2.83
CA SER A 48 5.62 4.49 -1.60
C SER A 48 4.67 4.60 -0.40
N GLY A 49 5.20 4.69 0.83
CA GLY A 49 4.37 4.97 2.01
C GLY A 49 3.47 6.20 1.84
N SER A 50 3.89 7.19 1.03
CA SER A 50 3.05 8.35 0.70
C SER A 50 1.75 7.98 -0.01
N VAL A 51 1.77 6.95 -0.88
CA VAL A 51 0.56 6.47 -1.58
C VAL A 51 -0.42 5.90 -0.56
N ALA A 52 0.07 5.06 0.36
CA ALA A 52 -0.77 4.53 1.44
C ALA A 52 -1.32 5.66 2.35
N HIS A 53 -0.49 6.67 2.68
CA HIS A 53 -0.92 7.83 3.48
C HIS A 53 -2.00 8.66 2.79
N THR A 54 -1.92 8.84 1.48
CA THR A 54 -2.94 9.56 0.71
C THR A 54 -4.23 8.76 0.62
N LEU A 55 -4.18 7.44 0.45
CA LEU A 55 -5.37 6.62 0.20
C LEU A 55 -6.12 6.21 1.46
N MET A 56 -5.42 6.07 2.58
CA MET A 56 -5.99 5.58 3.84
C MET A 56 -7.10 6.48 4.40
N PRO A 57 -6.98 7.83 4.47
CA PRO A 57 -8.06 8.71 4.94
C PRO A 57 -9.34 8.64 4.08
N HIS A 58 -9.22 8.16 2.85
CA HIS A 58 -10.33 8.06 1.90
C HIS A 58 -10.97 6.67 1.87
N GLY A 59 -10.59 5.77 2.78
CA GLY A 59 -11.14 4.41 2.87
C GLY A 59 -10.73 3.50 1.70
N LEU A 60 -9.61 3.79 1.05
CA LEU A 60 -9.14 3.05 -0.13
C LEU A 60 -8.10 1.97 0.18
N ILE A 61 -7.78 1.76 1.46
CA ILE A 61 -6.94 0.66 1.93
C ILE A 61 -7.83 -0.34 2.67
N ASP A 62 -7.90 -1.58 2.20
CA ASP A 62 -8.72 -2.63 2.82
C ASP A 62 -7.90 -3.53 3.77
N GLU A 63 -6.61 -3.71 3.46
CA GLU A 63 -5.70 -4.61 4.17
C GLU A 63 -4.28 -4.03 4.29
N PHE A 64 -3.65 -4.24 5.44
CA PHE A 64 -2.23 -4.00 5.69
C PHE A 64 -1.50 -5.33 5.89
N ARG A 65 -0.38 -5.52 5.16
CA ARG A 65 0.58 -6.60 5.40
C ARG A 65 1.86 -6.00 5.96
N LEU A 66 2.03 -6.07 7.28
CA LEU A 66 3.14 -5.47 7.99
C LEU A 66 4.22 -6.52 8.24
N MET A 67 5.41 -6.31 7.67
CA MET A 67 6.60 -7.10 7.99
C MET A 67 7.39 -6.40 9.08
N VAL A 68 7.45 -7.00 10.26
CA VAL A 68 8.24 -6.54 11.41
C VAL A 68 9.58 -7.26 11.38
N TYR A 69 10.66 -6.49 11.24
CA TYR A 69 12.02 -6.99 11.23
C TYR A 69 12.64 -6.89 12.62
N PRO A 70 13.48 -7.85 13.04
CA PRO A 70 14.14 -7.84 14.36
C PRO A 70 15.33 -6.86 14.36
N THR A 71 15.07 -5.57 14.13
CA THR A 71 16.11 -4.53 14.02
C THR A 71 15.60 -3.19 14.55
N VAL A 72 16.46 -2.48 15.29
CA VAL A 72 16.18 -1.13 15.79
C VAL A 72 16.96 -0.12 14.95
N LEU A 73 16.24 0.69 14.16
CA LEU A 73 16.85 1.64 13.21
C LEU A 73 17.25 2.98 13.86
N GLY A 74 16.70 3.33 15.02
CA GLY A 74 16.94 4.59 15.73
C GLY A 74 16.29 5.83 15.09
N ARG A 75 16.27 5.93 13.74
CA ARG A 75 15.62 6.98 12.96
C ARG A 75 15.16 6.47 11.60
N GLY A 76 14.14 7.11 11.01
CA GLY A 76 13.66 6.76 9.68
C GLY A 76 12.28 7.36 9.37
N LYS A 77 11.79 7.08 8.16
CA LYS A 77 10.41 7.44 7.79
C LYS A 77 9.43 6.54 8.55
N ARG A 78 8.38 7.14 9.12
CA ARG A 78 7.32 6.40 9.80
C ARG A 78 6.34 5.82 8.78
N LEU A 79 5.86 4.61 9.04
CA LEU A 79 4.80 4.00 8.23
C LEU A 79 3.46 4.73 8.40
N PHE A 80 3.20 5.31 9.57
CA PHE A 80 2.01 6.11 9.82
C PHE A 80 2.44 7.51 10.28
N PRO A 81 1.97 8.58 9.61
CA PRO A 81 2.21 9.95 10.04
C PRO A 81 1.57 10.23 11.40
N GLU A 82 2.05 11.28 12.05
CA GLU A 82 1.44 11.79 13.29
C GLU A 82 -0.04 12.15 13.07
N GLY A 83 -0.88 11.87 14.07
CA GLY A 83 -2.33 12.07 13.98
C GLY A 83 -3.09 10.96 13.24
N THR A 84 -2.41 9.97 12.66
CA THR A 84 -3.07 8.79 12.09
C THR A 84 -3.66 7.91 13.21
N ALA A 85 -4.98 7.75 13.21
CA ALA A 85 -5.68 6.86 14.12
C ALA A 85 -6.68 6.01 13.33
N THR A 86 -6.56 4.68 13.45
CA THR A 86 -7.53 3.74 12.88
C THR A 86 -7.53 2.45 13.71
N MET A 87 -8.65 1.74 13.71
CA MET A 87 -8.75 0.45 14.36
C MET A 87 -8.63 -0.65 13.31
N LEU A 88 -7.71 -1.59 13.56
CA LEU A 88 -7.46 -2.71 12.68
C LEU A 88 -7.88 -4.03 13.35
N GLU A 89 -8.17 -5.02 12.54
CA GLU A 89 -8.44 -6.39 12.97
C GLU A 89 -7.35 -7.33 12.48
N LEU A 90 -6.79 -8.14 13.39
CA LEU A 90 -5.74 -9.09 13.04
C LEU A 90 -6.35 -10.27 12.28
N ALA A 91 -5.98 -10.41 11.01
CA ALA A 91 -6.43 -11.49 10.14
C ALA A 91 -5.40 -12.63 10.03
N GLU A 92 -4.10 -12.34 10.19
CA GLU A 92 -3.03 -13.35 10.18
C GLU A 92 -1.84 -12.87 11.03
N CYS A 93 -1.23 -13.78 11.76
CA CYS A 93 0.10 -13.60 12.35
C CYS A 93 0.96 -14.80 11.97
N ARG A 94 2.09 -14.55 11.30
CA ARG A 94 3.02 -15.59 10.86
C ARG A 94 4.45 -15.19 11.18
N THR A 95 5.19 -16.08 11.81
CA THR A 95 6.62 -15.92 12.05
C THR A 95 7.44 -16.64 10.97
N PHE A 96 8.63 -16.11 10.71
CA PHE A 96 9.65 -16.73 9.85
C PHE A 96 10.87 -17.12 10.70
N ASN A 97 11.68 -18.04 10.18
CA ASN A 97 12.82 -18.63 10.91
C ASN A 97 13.93 -17.60 11.23
N ASP A 98 13.98 -16.48 10.53
CA ASP A 98 14.91 -15.38 10.72
C ASP A 98 14.42 -14.31 11.72
N GLY A 99 13.31 -14.59 12.40
CA GLY A 99 12.71 -13.69 13.40
C GLY A 99 11.83 -12.60 12.80
N ILE A 100 11.60 -12.59 11.49
CA ILE A 100 10.63 -11.70 10.86
C ILE A 100 9.21 -12.14 11.25
N VAL A 101 8.32 -11.16 11.49
CA VAL A 101 6.90 -11.41 11.70
C VAL A 101 6.08 -10.72 10.61
N LEU A 102 5.23 -11.48 9.92
CA LEU A 102 4.17 -10.95 9.08
C LEU A 102 2.89 -10.82 9.91
N LEU A 103 2.34 -9.61 9.94
CA LEU A 103 1.02 -9.33 10.49
C LEU A 103 0.12 -8.86 9.35
N ARG A 104 -0.96 -9.60 9.08
CA ARG A 104 -2.01 -9.18 8.15
C ARG A 104 -3.16 -8.60 8.96
N TYR A 105 -3.49 -7.35 8.69
CA TYR A 105 -4.56 -6.62 9.34
C TYR A 105 -5.58 -6.17 8.31
N THR A 106 -6.86 -6.35 8.58
CA THR A 106 -7.94 -5.75 7.80
C THR A 106 -8.48 -4.50 8.48
N MET A 107 -9.06 -3.60 7.70
CA MET A 107 -9.83 -2.50 8.28
C MET A 107 -11.01 -3.05 9.07
N ARG A 108 -11.22 -2.55 10.29
CA ARG A 108 -12.43 -2.87 11.05
C ARG A 108 -13.58 -2.04 10.49
N ASN A 109 -14.48 -2.67 9.75
CA ASN A 109 -15.73 -2.00 9.34
C ASN A 109 -16.59 -1.77 10.58
N SER A 110 -17.00 -0.52 10.79
CA SER A 110 -17.97 -0.15 11.85
C SER A 110 -19.39 -0.46 11.39
#